data_AF-A0A9W9G373-F1
#
_entry.id   AF-A0A9W9G373-F1
#
_cell.length_a   1.000
_cell.length_b   1.000
_cell.length_c   1.000
_cell.angle_alpha   90.00
_cell.angle_beta   90.00
_cell.angle_gamma   90.00
#
_symmetry.space_group_name_H-M   'P 1'
#
loop_
_entity.id
_entity.type
_entity.pdbx_description
1 polymer ?
#
loop_
_entity_poly.entity_id
_entity_poly.type
_entity_poly.pdbx_seq_one_letter_code
_entity_poly.pdbx_strand_id
1 'polypeptide(L)'
;MYCRRMPDLSWVDSSELSHTTQLKHPEVYAKAGRHLASWFLVQLDVDNNGAFEANEYARSTQTPFLGIAYDMQNTVVELAHNVGNMPSAVSAEHYDSPGTVIYRVRVLGS
;
A
#
# COMPACT_ATOMS: atom_id res chain seq x y z
N MET A 1 -12.29 -19.24 15.94
CA MET A 1 -12.70 -17.84 15.69
C MET A 1 -12.78 -17.09 17.01
N TYR A 2 -11.78 -16.27 17.34
CA TYR A 2 -11.76 -15.48 18.57
C TYR A 2 -12.87 -14.40 18.59
N CYS A 3 -13.12 -13.76 17.44
CA CYS A 3 -14.06 -12.63 17.34
C CYS A 3 -15.51 -13.02 16.95
N ARG A 4 -15.82 -14.32 16.78
CA ARG A 4 -17.14 -14.80 16.29
C ARG A 4 -17.66 -14.11 15.02
N ARG A 5 -16.76 -13.60 14.17
CA ARG A 5 -17.09 -13.05 12.85
C ARG A 5 -16.44 -13.91 11.78
N MET A 6 -17.17 -14.17 10.70
CA MET A 6 -16.63 -14.80 9.51
C MET A 6 -16.06 -13.70 8.61
N PRO A 7 -14.77 -13.77 8.22
CA PRO A 7 -14.21 -12.82 7.27
C PRO A 7 -14.98 -12.91 5.94
N ASP A 8 -15.46 -11.77 5.47
CA ASP A 8 -15.95 -11.61 4.10
C ASP A 8 -14.81 -11.03 3.26
N LEU A 9 -14.38 -11.77 2.24
CA LEU A 9 -13.20 -11.44 1.45
C LEU A 9 -13.62 -11.02 0.05
N SER A 10 -13.37 -9.76 -0.28
CA SER A 10 -13.52 -9.22 -1.63
C SER A 10 -12.16 -8.86 -2.21
N TRP A 11 -11.94 -9.24 -3.46
CA TRP A 11 -10.77 -8.83 -4.22
C TRP A 11 -11.03 -7.50 -4.91
N VAL A 12 -10.08 -6.58 -4.77
CA VAL A 12 -10.08 -5.27 -5.42
C VAL A 12 -8.73 -5.13 -6.11
N ASP A 13 -8.73 -4.78 -7.39
CA ASP A 13 -7.50 -4.52 -8.13
C ASP A 13 -6.92 -3.17 -7.70
N SER A 14 -5.60 -3.10 -7.47
CA SER A 14 -4.95 -1.87 -7.00
C SER A 14 -5.11 -0.70 -7.97
N SER A 15 -5.20 -0.97 -9.28
CA SER A 15 -5.44 0.06 -10.29
C SER A 15 -6.81 0.75 -10.16
N GLU A 16 -7.78 0.09 -9.53
CA GLU A 16 -9.09 0.69 -9.24
C GLU A 16 -9.02 1.79 -8.17
N LEU A 17 -7.94 1.81 -7.36
CA LEU A 17 -7.68 2.81 -6.32
C LEU A 17 -6.75 3.93 -6.79
N SER A 18 -6.33 3.91 -8.06
CA SER A 18 -5.47 4.95 -8.63
C SER A 18 -6.17 6.30 -8.75
N HIS A 19 -5.38 7.38 -8.69
CA HIS A 19 -5.87 8.72 -9.02
C HIS A 19 -6.36 8.81 -10.47
N THR A 20 -5.77 8.00 -11.37
CA THR A 20 -6.22 7.92 -12.77
C THR A 20 -7.64 7.37 -12.87
N THR A 21 -7.95 6.30 -12.13
CA THR A 21 -9.30 5.71 -12.08
C THR A 21 -10.27 6.66 -11.40
N GLN A 22 -9.87 7.36 -10.33
CA GLN A 22 -10.70 8.38 -9.70
C GLN A 22 -11.15 9.47 -10.69
N LEU A 23 -10.27 9.89 -11.59
CA LEU A 23 -10.57 10.92 -12.60
C LEU A 23 -11.34 10.38 -13.82
N LYS A 24 -11.00 9.19 -14.32
CA LYS A 24 -11.57 8.65 -15.57
C LYS A 24 -12.83 7.80 -15.36
N HIS A 25 -12.89 7.08 -14.25
CA HIS A 25 -13.92 6.09 -13.92
C HIS A 25 -14.31 6.18 -12.43
N PRO A 26 -14.86 7.33 -11.98
CA PRO A 26 -15.17 7.58 -10.57
C PRO A 26 -16.14 6.55 -9.97
N GLU A 27 -17.00 5.94 -10.79
CA GLU A 27 -17.91 4.86 -10.39
C GLU A 27 -17.18 3.59 -9.97
N VAL A 28 -16.08 3.25 -10.65
CA VAL A 28 -15.22 2.10 -10.35
C VAL A 28 -14.46 2.37 -9.06
N TYR A 29 -13.82 3.54 -8.96
CA TYR A 29 -13.12 3.98 -7.75
C TYR A 29 -14.04 3.99 -6.52
N ALA A 30 -15.26 4.53 -6.65
CA ALA A 30 -16.22 4.57 -5.57
C ALA A 30 -16.72 3.16 -5.18
N LYS A 31 -16.82 2.24 -6.14
CA LYS A 31 -17.18 0.84 -5.86
C LYS A 31 -16.06 0.16 -5.08
N ALA A 32 -14.81 0.27 -5.54
CA ALA A 32 -13.63 -0.24 -4.86
C ALA A 32 -13.54 0.29 -3.41
N GLY A 33 -13.70 1.60 -3.23
CA GLY A 33 -13.68 2.22 -1.91
C GLY A 33 -14.77 1.73 -0.96
N ARG A 34 -15.99 1.46 -1.44
CA ARG A 34 -17.07 0.88 -0.61
C ARG A 34 -16.74 -0.51 -0.10
N HIS A 35 -16.06 -1.32 -0.92
CA HIS A 35 -15.59 -2.64 -0.51
C HIS A 35 -14.56 -2.54 0.63
N LEU A 36 -13.69 -1.52 0.60
CA LEU A 36 -12.58 -1.34 1.54
C LEU A 36 -12.97 -0.64 2.85
N ALA A 37 -13.88 0.33 2.79
CA ALA A 37 -14.34 1.09 3.96
C ALA A 37 -15.02 0.24 5.04
N SER A 38 -15.41 -0.99 4.70
CA SER A 38 -16.27 -1.80 5.54
C SER A 38 -15.50 -2.72 6.51
N TRP A 39 -14.30 -3.22 6.16
CA TRP A 39 -13.80 -4.43 6.85
C TRP A 39 -12.30 -4.63 7.03
N PHE A 40 -11.42 -3.66 6.72
CA PHE A 40 -9.95 -3.74 6.81
C PHE A 40 -9.29 -4.15 5.48
N LEU A 41 -8.24 -3.44 5.08
CA LEU A 41 -7.54 -3.64 3.83
C LEU A 41 -6.28 -4.50 4.08
N VAL A 42 -6.19 -5.66 3.41
CA VAL A 42 -5.01 -6.52 3.44
C VAL A 42 -4.30 -6.39 2.10
N GLN A 43 -3.06 -5.91 2.14
CA GLN A 43 -2.26 -5.71 0.93
C GLN A 43 -1.24 -6.84 0.80
N LEU A 44 -1.23 -7.43 -0.39
CA LEU A 44 -0.16 -8.29 -0.86
C LEU A 44 0.07 -7.88 -2.30
N ASP A 45 1.07 -7.04 -2.52
CA ASP A 45 1.44 -6.61 -3.86
C ASP A 45 2.88 -7.01 -4.13
N VAL A 46 3.15 -7.34 -5.39
CA VAL A 46 4.48 -7.58 -5.95
C VAL A 46 4.94 -6.40 -6.80
N ASP A 47 4.01 -5.53 -7.20
CA ASP A 47 4.29 -4.35 -8.02
C ASP A 47 4.23 -3.06 -7.18
N ASN A 48 5.23 -2.19 -7.36
CA ASN A 48 5.40 -1.00 -6.54
C ASN A 48 4.30 0.05 -6.71
N ASN A 49 3.72 0.16 -7.91
CA ASN A 49 2.77 1.24 -8.21
C ASN A 49 1.39 0.99 -7.60
N GLY A 50 0.90 -0.25 -7.68
CA GLY A 50 -0.40 -0.62 -7.11
C GLY A 50 -0.41 -0.53 -5.58
N ALA A 51 0.67 -1.02 -4.96
CA ALA A 51 0.90 -0.91 -3.53
C ALA A 51 0.90 0.55 -3.06
N PHE A 52 1.55 1.43 -3.80
CA PHE A 52 1.67 2.84 -3.42
C PHE A 52 0.31 3.54 -3.43
N GLU A 53 -0.50 3.32 -4.47
CA GLU A 53 -1.84 3.88 -4.58
C GLU A 53 -2.80 3.35 -3.52
N ALA A 54 -2.74 2.05 -3.20
CA ALA A 54 -3.54 1.45 -2.14
C ALA A 54 -3.15 1.96 -0.74
N ASN A 55 -1.85 2.13 -0.48
CA ASN A 55 -1.34 2.70 0.77
C ASN A 55 -1.75 4.18 0.93
N GLU A 56 -1.64 4.98 -0.14
CA GLU A 56 -2.09 6.37 -0.13
C GLU A 56 -3.61 6.46 0.07
N TYR A 57 -4.38 5.60 -0.59
CA TYR A 57 -5.83 5.50 -0.40
C TYR A 57 -6.18 5.20 1.05
N ALA A 58 -5.56 4.17 1.65
CA ALA A 58 -5.83 3.79 3.02
C ALA A 58 -5.49 4.91 4.01
N ARG A 59 -4.35 5.59 3.81
CA ARG A 59 -3.92 6.73 4.64
C ARG A 59 -4.87 7.93 4.50
N SER A 60 -5.19 8.33 3.28
CA SER A 60 -6.02 9.52 2.99
C SER A 60 -7.47 9.34 3.43
N THR A 61 -7.99 8.11 3.40
CA THR A 61 -9.36 7.78 3.81
C THR A 61 -9.48 7.30 5.25
N GLN A 62 -8.36 7.20 5.98
CA GLN A 62 -8.29 6.64 7.34
C GLN A 62 -8.85 5.21 7.42
N THR A 63 -8.74 4.44 6.33
CA THR A 63 -9.15 3.03 6.29
C THR A 63 -8.11 2.18 7.02
N PRO A 64 -8.49 1.40 8.05
CA PRO A 64 -7.57 0.49 8.71
C PRO A 64 -6.99 -0.54 7.72
N PHE A 65 -5.67 -0.75 7.74
CA PHE A 65 -5.01 -1.69 6.84
C PHE A 65 -3.83 -2.42 7.50
N LEU A 66 -3.42 -3.54 6.89
CA LEU A 66 -2.21 -4.29 7.21
C LEU A 66 -1.43 -4.58 5.93
N GLY A 67 -0.23 -4.01 5.84
CA GLY A 67 0.75 -4.42 4.85
C GLY A 67 1.39 -5.75 5.27
N ILE A 68 1.31 -6.76 4.41
CA ILE A 68 1.92 -8.08 4.65
C ILE A 68 3.22 -8.19 3.86
N ALA A 69 4.29 -8.63 4.53
CA ALA A 69 5.60 -8.88 3.95
C ALA A 69 6.16 -7.67 3.20
N TYR A 70 6.19 -7.71 1.86
CA TYR A 70 6.76 -6.66 1.02
C TYR A 70 6.01 -5.33 1.19
N ASP A 71 4.70 -5.38 1.38
CA ASP A 71 3.89 -4.15 1.44
C ASP A 71 4.22 -3.27 2.66
N MET A 72 4.73 -3.85 3.74
CA MET A 72 5.26 -3.05 4.87
C MET A 72 6.35 -2.07 4.42
N GLN A 73 7.21 -2.47 3.48
CA GLN A 73 8.24 -1.60 2.94
C GLN A 73 7.62 -0.48 2.09
N ASN A 74 6.63 -0.82 1.26
CA ASN A 74 5.90 0.14 0.41
C ASN A 74 5.16 1.18 1.26
N THR A 75 4.54 0.78 2.37
CA THR A 75 3.91 1.72 3.32
C THR A 75 4.91 2.74 3.86
N VAL A 76 6.13 2.32 4.23
CA VAL A 76 7.15 3.25 4.73
C VAL A 76 7.62 4.20 3.63
N VAL A 77 7.78 3.70 2.40
CA VAL A 77 8.14 4.53 1.24
C VAL A 77 7.03 5.53 0.92
N GLU A 78 5.76 5.12 0.87
CA GLU A 78 4.60 6.01 0.68
C GLU A 78 4.56 7.11 1.73
N LEU A 79 4.75 6.75 3.00
CA LEU A 79 4.74 7.72 4.09
C LEU A 79 5.90 8.72 3.96
N ALA A 80 7.09 8.25 3.60
CA ALA A 80 8.26 9.11 3.39
C ALA A 80 8.04 10.11 2.23
N HIS A 81 7.43 9.66 1.13
CA HIS A 81 7.07 10.51 -0.01
C HIS A 81 6.00 11.55 0.36
N ASN A 82 4.84 11.08 0.83
CA ASN A 82 3.63 11.90 0.93
C ASN A 82 3.52 12.69 2.25
N VAL A 83 4.20 12.26 3.31
CA VAL A 83 4.16 12.90 4.64
C VAL A 83 5.55 13.39 5.06
N GLY A 84 6.60 12.61 4.77
CA GLY A 84 7.98 12.89 5.16
C GLY A 84 8.69 13.96 4.31
N ASN A 85 8.09 14.43 3.22
CA ASN A 85 8.71 15.32 2.24
C ASN A 85 10.02 14.75 1.64
N MET A 86 10.08 13.42 1.47
CA MET A 86 11.22 12.71 0.88
C MET A 86 10.82 12.09 -0.46
N PRO A 87 10.65 12.89 -1.54
CA PRO A 87 10.20 12.38 -2.85
C PRO A 87 11.21 11.47 -3.55
N SER A 88 12.41 11.33 -3.00
CA SER A 88 13.43 10.38 -3.47
C SER A 88 13.46 9.09 -2.65
N ALA A 89 12.52 8.90 -1.71
CA ALA A 89 12.49 7.74 -0.83
C ALA A 89 12.30 6.45 -1.62
N VAL A 90 13.16 5.46 -1.37
CA VAL A 90 13.12 4.15 -2.04
C VAL A 90 13.46 3.01 -1.09
N SER A 91 13.07 1.79 -1.46
CA SER A 91 13.57 0.56 -0.85
C SER A 91 14.80 0.04 -1.60
N ALA A 92 15.86 -0.30 -0.86
CA ALA A 92 17.04 -0.99 -1.36
C ALA A 92 16.73 -2.38 -1.94
N GLU A 93 15.51 -2.90 -1.76
CA GLU A 93 15.06 -4.08 -2.49
C GLU A 93 15.05 -3.86 -4.00
N HIS A 94 14.70 -2.66 -4.47
CA HIS A 94 14.55 -2.36 -5.91
C HIS A 94 15.54 -1.31 -6.43
N TYR A 95 15.94 -0.35 -5.60
CA TYR A 95 16.77 0.77 -6.02
C TYR A 95 17.85 1.07 -4.99
N ASP A 96 19.08 1.27 -5.46
CA ASP A 96 20.17 1.82 -4.63
C ASP A 96 20.30 3.31 -4.94
N SER A 97 19.84 4.16 -4.02
CA SER A 97 19.80 5.62 -4.20
C SER A 97 20.12 6.37 -2.90
N PRO A 98 20.59 7.62 -2.97
CA PRO A 98 20.80 8.46 -1.78
C PRO A 98 19.54 8.65 -0.91
N GLY A 99 18.34 8.46 -1.49
CA GLY A 99 17.06 8.53 -0.78
C GLY A 99 16.61 7.21 -0.15
N THR A 100 17.45 6.19 -0.08
CA THR A 100 17.05 4.89 0.50
C THR A 100 16.56 5.03 1.94
N VAL A 101 15.36 4.51 2.23
CA VAL A 101 14.78 4.49 3.59
C VAL A 101 14.60 3.07 4.14
N ILE A 102 14.56 2.05 3.27
CA ILE A 102 14.58 0.64 3.64
C ILE A 102 15.89 0.03 3.16
N TYR A 103 16.71 -0.51 4.07
CA TYR A 103 18.03 -1.03 3.76
C TYR A 103 18.08 -2.55 3.78
N ARG A 104 18.84 -3.15 2.86
CA ARG A 104 19.16 -4.58 2.92
C ARG A 104 20.17 -4.83 4.03
N VAL A 105 19.80 -5.65 5.01
CA VAL A 105 20.74 -6.12 6.02
C VAL A 105 21.63 -7.19 5.39
N ARG A 106 22.93 -6.90 5.21
CA ARG A 106 23.92 -7.94 4.91
C ARG A 106 24.43 -8.51 6.22
N VAL A 107 24.30 -9.82 6.41
CA VAL A 107 25.02 -10.51 7.47
C VAL A 107 26.47 -10.61 7.03
N LEU A 108 27.35 -9.85 7.67
CA LEU A 108 28.79 -9.95 7.44
C LEU A 108 29.31 -11.22 8.13
N GLY A 109 29.51 -12.30 7.37
CA GLY A 109 30.18 -13.50 7.85
C GLY A 109 29.48 -14.83 7.53
N SER A 110 29.41 -15.19 6.24
CA SER A 110 29.25 -16.58 5.79
C SER A 110 30.43 -16.97 4.92
#